data_AF-X1P1G1-F1
#
_entry.id   AF-X1P1G1-F1
#
_cell.length_a   1.000
_cell.length_b   1.000
_cell.length_c   1.000
_cell.angle_alpha   90.00
_cell.angle_beta   90.00
_cell.angle_gamma   90.00
#
_symmetry.space_group_name_H-M   'P 1'
#
loop_
_entity.id
_entity.type
_entity.pdbx_description
1 polymer ?
#
loop_
_entity_poly.entity_id
_entity_poly.type
_entity_poly.pdbx_seq_one_letter_code
_entity_poly.pdbx_strand_id
1 'polypeptide(L)'
;PGLLKLAEETAKRRSDLQVGSTEMLVVDEVQTLRRLGYRAICLAGRDSQTDSLPRWHTCEDTVEHVSAAALGRAAEFAWEMLQEIDR
;
A
#
# COMPACT_ATOMS: atom_id res chain seq x y z
N PRO A 1 12.04 10.62 -1.30
CA PRO A 1 11.99 10.88 0.16
C PRO A 1 10.65 11.46 0.66
N GLY A 2 10.13 12.54 0.04
CA GLY A 2 8.92 13.22 0.55
C GLY A 2 7.63 12.38 0.60
N LEU A 3 7.39 11.52 -0.41
CA LEU A 3 6.14 10.74 -0.48
C LEU A 3 6.05 9.63 0.59
N LEU A 4 7.18 9.01 0.96
CA LEU A 4 7.21 8.04 2.05
C LEU A 4 6.96 8.71 3.40
N LYS A 5 7.60 9.88 3.63
CA LYS A 5 7.36 10.67 4.84
C LYS A 5 5.89 11.08 4.96
N LEU A 6 5.28 11.51 3.86
CA LEU A 6 3.85 11.82 3.80
C LEU A 6 3.00 10.61 4.20
N ALA A 7 3.30 9.44 3.64
CA ALA A 7 2.60 8.19 4.00
C ALA A 7 2.75 7.82 5.48
N GLU A 8 3.96 7.97 6.04
CA GLU A 8 4.20 7.70 7.47
C GLU A 8 3.47 8.69 8.38
N GLU A 9 3.39 9.96 8.00
CA GLU A 9 2.64 10.99 8.74
C GLU A 9 1.13 10.73 8.67
N THR A 10 0.60 10.37 7.49
CA THR A 10 -0.79 9.95 7.33
C THR A 10 -1.09 8.70 8.16
N ALA A 11 -0.21 7.70 8.15
CA ALA A 11 -0.36 6.46 8.92
C ALA A 11 -0.34 6.72 10.44
N LYS A 12 0.50 7.64 10.91
CA LYS A 12 0.51 8.05 12.33
C LYS A 12 -0.78 8.73 12.73
N ARG A 13 -1.34 9.58 11.85
CA ARG A 13 -2.58 10.32 12.10
C ARG A 13 -3.81 9.42 12.07
N ARG A 14 -3.83 8.46 11.14
CA ARG A 14 -4.88 7.45 10.96
C ARG A 14 -4.39 6.07 11.43
N SER A 15 -3.95 6.00 12.68
CA SER A 15 -3.44 4.75 13.28
C SER A 15 -4.52 3.66 13.35
N ASP A 16 -5.80 4.05 13.29
CA ASP A 16 -6.95 3.17 13.14
C ASP A 16 -6.92 2.32 11.86
N LEU A 17 -6.26 2.81 10.79
CA LEU A 17 -6.16 2.11 9.51
C LEU A 17 -5.09 1.01 9.49
N GLN A 18 -4.21 0.97 10.51
CA GLN A 18 -3.17 -0.06 10.68
C GLN A 18 -2.25 -0.21 9.46
N VAL A 19 -1.89 0.89 8.81
CA VAL A 19 -0.95 0.92 7.69
C VAL A 19 0.47 1.16 8.20
N GLY A 20 1.44 0.44 7.65
CA GLY A 20 2.87 0.58 7.97
C GLY A 20 3.74 0.66 6.73
N SER A 21 5.02 1.03 6.91
CA SER A 21 6.01 1.06 5.83
C SER A 21 6.88 -0.20 5.84
N THR A 22 7.21 -0.70 4.64
CA THR A 22 8.11 -1.83 4.43
C THR A 22 8.66 -1.80 3.00
N GLU A 23 9.73 -2.54 2.73
CA GLU A 23 10.27 -2.73 1.39
C GLU A 23 9.48 -3.82 0.66
N MET A 24 8.95 -3.51 -0.54
CA MET A 24 8.37 -4.52 -1.42
C MET A 24 9.48 -5.29 -2.14
N LEU A 25 9.51 -6.61 -1.94
CA LEU A 25 10.51 -7.51 -2.55
C LEU A 25 10.14 -7.94 -3.98
N VAL A 26 8.99 -7.48 -4.47
CA VAL A 26 8.47 -7.76 -5.81
C VAL A 26 8.42 -6.45 -6.59
N VAL A 27 8.76 -6.51 -7.87
CA VAL A 27 8.67 -5.36 -8.79
C VAL A 27 7.21 -5.13 -9.20
N ASP A 28 6.79 -3.87 -9.17
CA ASP A 28 5.53 -3.37 -9.69
C ASP A 28 5.75 -2.12 -10.57
N GLU A 29 4.68 -1.46 -10.98
CA GLU A 29 4.69 -0.27 -11.82
C GLU A 29 5.41 0.93 -11.18
N VAL A 30 5.57 0.94 -9.84
CA VAL A 30 6.31 2.00 -9.13
C VAL A 30 7.77 2.03 -9.58
N GLN A 31 8.37 0.89 -9.95
CA GLN A 31 9.72 0.88 -10.52
C GLN A 31 9.79 1.70 -11.82
N THR A 32 8.85 1.51 -12.72
CA THR A 32 8.78 2.23 -14.00
C THR A 32 8.59 3.73 -13.77
N LEU A 33 7.66 4.11 -12.88
CA LEU A 33 7.43 5.51 -12.53
C LEU A 33 8.70 6.16 -11.96
N ARG A 34 9.40 5.48 -11.05
CA ARG A 34 10.66 5.97 -10.47
C ARG A 34 11.77 6.11 -11.52
N ARG A 35 11.88 5.18 -12.48
CA ARG A 35 12.86 5.27 -13.59
C ARG A 35 12.61 6.50 -14.49
N LEU A 36 11.36 6.94 -14.61
CA LEU A 36 10.97 8.14 -15.34
C LEU A 36 11.10 9.44 -14.52
N GLY A 37 11.63 9.37 -13.29
CA GLY A 37 11.85 10.52 -12.43
C GLY A 37 10.65 10.91 -11.55
N TYR A 38 9.57 10.13 -11.55
CA TYR A 38 8.41 10.38 -10.68
C TYR A 38 8.63 9.91 -9.25
N ARG A 39 7.94 10.57 -8.31
CA ARG A 39 7.81 10.10 -6.92
C ARG A 39 6.62 9.13 -6.87
N ALA A 40 6.88 7.87 -6.53
CA ALA A 40 5.84 6.85 -6.47
C ALA A 40 6.05 5.90 -5.28
N ILE A 41 4.94 5.44 -4.68
CA ILE A 41 4.86 4.49 -3.57
C ILE A 41 3.77 3.46 -3.86
N CYS A 42 3.97 2.23 -3.41
CA CYS A 42 3.01 1.15 -3.54
C CYS A 42 2.25 0.98 -2.22
N LEU A 43 0.95 0.74 -2.31
CA LEU A 43 0.12 0.28 -1.20
C LEU A 43 -0.28 -1.17 -1.48
N ALA A 44 0.11 -2.08 -0.59
CA ALA A 44 -0.10 -3.51 -0.77
C ALA A 44 -0.67 -4.16 0.49
N GLY A 45 -1.65 -5.05 0.32
CA GLY A 45 -2.12 -5.93 1.39
C GLY A 45 -1.16 -7.10 1.56
N ARG A 46 -0.31 -7.04 2.59
CA ARG A 46 0.65 -8.10 2.92
C ARG A 46 0.19 -8.90 4.12
N ASP A 47 0.52 -10.19 4.13
CA ASP A 47 0.45 -11.00 5.32
C ASP A 47 1.60 -10.60 6.27
N SER A 48 1.27 -10.27 7.52
CA SER A 48 2.27 -9.81 8.49
C SER A 48 3.17 -10.92 9.03
N GLN A 49 2.81 -12.19 8.83
CA GLN A 49 3.58 -13.35 9.29
C GLN A 49 4.55 -13.82 8.21
N THR A 50 4.11 -13.88 6.95
CA THR A 50 4.96 -14.35 5.84
C THR A 50 5.65 -13.21 5.09
N ASP A 51 5.31 -11.97 5.41
CA ASP A 51 5.76 -10.75 4.72
C ASP A 51 5.56 -10.85 3.19
N SER A 52 4.50 -11.53 2.75
CA SER A 52 4.22 -11.80 1.33
C SER A 52 2.81 -11.37 0.93
N LEU A 53 2.54 -11.37 -0.38
CA LEU A 53 1.21 -11.16 -0.93
C LEU A 53 0.41 -12.46 -0.80
N PRO A 54 -0.68 -12.51 -0.01
CA PRO A 54 -1.41 -13.76 0.23
C PRO A 54 -1.96 -14.35 -1.06
N ARG A 55 -1.70 -15.64 -1.33
CA ARG A 55 -2.21 -16.43 -2.48
C ARG A 55 -1.85 -15.89 -3.87
N TRP A 56 -1.04 -14.85 -3.96
CA TRP A 56 -0.61 -14.26 -5.22
C TRP A 56 0.06 -15.32 -6.11
N HIS A 57 -0.27 -15.31 -7.41
CA HIS A 57 0.21 -16.29 -8.39
C HIS A 57 -0.17 -17.75 -8.07
N THR A 58 -1.29 -17.98 -7.38
CA THR A 58 -1.86 -19.32 -7.19
C THR A 58 -3.25 -19.42 -7.80
N CYS A 59 -3.79 -20.63 -7.92
CA CYS A 59 -5.17 -20.85 -8.34
C CYS A 59 -6.19 -20.39 -7.27
N GLU A 60 -5.74 -20.06 -6.07
CA GLU A 60 -6.58 -19.55 -4.98
C GLU A 60 -6.60 -18.02 -4.92
N ASP A 61 -5.98 -17.31 -5.88
CA ASP A 61 -6.08 -15.85 -6.01
C ASP A 61 -7.48 -15.47 -6.54
N THR A 62 -8.46 -15.53 -5.65
CA THR A 62 -9.89 -15.41 -5.93
C THR A 62 -10.53 -14.42 -4.98
N VAL A 63 -11.67 -13.84 -5.38
CA VAL A 63 -12.32 -12.76 -4.63
C VAL A 63 -12.80 -13.23 -3.25
N GLU A 64 -13.11 -14.51 -3.11
CA GLU A 64 -13.50 -15.16 -1.85
C GLU A 64 -12.40 -15.08 -0.78
N HIS A 65 -11.14 -14.93 -1.20
CA HIS A 65 -9.99 -14.80 -0.30
C HIS A 65 -9.54 -13.35 -0.09
N VAL A 66 -10.17 -12.39 -0.75
CA VAL A 66 -9.88 -10.96 -0.54
C VAL A 66 -10.61 -10.45 0.70
N SER A 67 -9.86 -9.86 1.64
CA SER A 67 -10.45 -9.24 2.83
C SER A 67 -11.09 -7.90 2.48
N ALA A 68 -12.43 -7.83 2.52
CA ALA A 68 -13.18 -6.59 2.34
C ALA A 68 -12.76 -5.51 3.36
N ALA A 69 -12.47 -5.90 4.61
CA ALA A 69 -12.02 -4.98 5.64
C ALA A 69 -10.63 -4.40 5.33
N ALA A 70 -9.69 -5.21 4.84
CA ALA A 70 -8.37 -4.73 4.44
C ALA A 70 -8.45 -3.80 3.23
N LEU A 71 -9.28 -4.15 2.24
CA LEU A 71 -9.53 -3.31 1.07
C LEU A 71 -10.16 -1.97 1.45
N GLY A 72 -11.11 -1.96 2.39
CA GLY A 72 -11.71 -0.73 2.93
C GLY A 72 -10.68 0.19 3.56
N ARG A 73 -9.80 -0.34 4.43
CA ARG A 73 -8.71 0.45 5.03
C ARG A 73 -7.73 0.98 3.97
N ALA A 74 -7.42 0.18 2.95
CA ALA A 74 -6.55 0.62 1.86
C ALA A 74 -7.18 1.77 1.06
N ALA A 75 -8.48 1.69 0.75
CA ALA A 75 -9.21 2.75 0.06
C ALA A 75 -9.25 4.04 0.89
N GLU A 76 -9.57 3.94 2.18
CA GLU A 76 -9.56 5.09 3.09
C GLU A 76 -8.17 5.71 3.22
N PHE A 77 -7.12 4.89 3.34
CA PHE A 77 -5.74 5.39 3.43
C PHE A 77 -5.30 6.11 2.14
N ALA A 78 -5.65 5.54 0.98
CA ALA A 78 -5.39 6.17 -0.31
C ALA A 78 -6.12 7.52 -0.43
N TRP A 79 -7.36 7.59 0.04
CA TRP A 79 -8.12 8.84 0.07
C TRP A 79 -7.44 9.90 0.94
N GLU A 80 -7.06 9.57 2.17
CA GLU A 80 -6.34 10.50 3.06
C GLU A 80 -5.03 10.99 2.44
N MET A 81 -4.28 10.09 1.82
CA MET A 81 -3.06 10.45 1.09
C MET A 81 -3.33 11.44 -0.05
N LEU A 82 -4.39 11.23 -0.83
CA LEU A 82 -4.77 12.15 -1.92
C LEU A 82 -5.14 13.53 -1.37
N GLN A 83 -5.89 13.59 -0.27
CA GLN A 83 -6.24 14.86 0.38
C GLN A 83 -5.02 15.62 0.89
N GLU A 84 -3.97 14.93 1.34
CA GLU A 84 -2.71 15.57 1.75
C GLU A 84 -1.84 15.99 0.57
N ILE A 85 -1.92 15.31 -0.57
CA ILE A 85 -1.18 15.68 -1.79
C ILE A 85 -1.79 16.91 -2.46
N ASP A 86 -3.12 17.05 -2.40
CA ASP A 86 -3.86 18.15 -3.03
C ASP A 86 -3.69 19.50 -2.29
N ARG A 87 -3.37 19.47 -0.99
CA ARG A 87 -3.13 20.67 -0.17
C ARG A 87 -1.81 21.36 -0.50
#